data_AF-A0A7S3Y699-F1
#
_entry.id   AF-A0A7S3Y699-F1
#
_cell.length_a   1.000
_cell.length_b   1.000
_cell.length_c   1.000
_cell.angle_alpha   90.00
_cell.angle_beta   90.00
_cell.angle_gamma   90.00
#
_symmetry.space_group_name_H-M   'P 1'
#
loop_
_entity.id
_entity.type
_entity.pdbx_description
1 polymer ?
#
loop_
_entity_poly.entity_id
_entity_poly.type
_entity_poly.pdbx_seq_one_letter_code
_entity_poly.pdbx_strand_id
1 'polypeptide(L)'
;RRGSMQNSSRFSVSRFVGDHTGYKRLKTIIESHLGSDFRCVGKHRRGQMQLRVYVRRALASQVSGVQIDAENTGIGHILANKGGLVCKLQLGHTTLCFVSCHLEAHEGGQHLVGRNLSCKEILLGTKVGRRHMDAATQFHHVFWFGDLNYRTDFSLGANLKGARRRKLQEQRAAEAEAKGE
;
A
#
# COMPACT_ATOMS: atom_id res chain seq x y z
N ARG A 1 -1.71 -40.65 -31.63
CA ARG A 1 -1.29 -40.81 -30.22
C ARG A 1 -0.67 -39.49 -29.77
N ARG A 2 -1.15 -38.95 -28.65
CA ARG A 2 -0.72 -37.67 -28.05
C ARG A 2 0.75 -37.77 -27.60
N GLY A 3 1.52 -36.71 -27.80
CA GLY A 3 2.85 -36.52 -27.22
C GLY A 3 3.05 -35.04 -26.93
N SER A 4 2.91 -34.66 -25.66
CA SER A 4 2.95 -33.31 -25.12
C SER A 4 4.35 -32.68 -25.20
N MET A 5 4.47 -31.51 -25.83
CA MET A 5 5.58 -30.59 -25.60
C MET A 5 5.42 -29.94 -24.22
N GLN A 6 6.23 -30.37 -23.25
CA GLN A 6 6.43 -29.64 -22.01
C GLN A 6 7.48 -28.55 -22.26
N ASN A 7 7.04 -27.31 -22.41
CA ASN A 7 7.93 -26.15 -22.37
C ASN A 7 8.06 -25.68 -20.93
N SER A 8 8.92 -26.34 -20.14
CA SER A 8 9.29 -25.86 -18.81
C SER A 8 10.52 -24.98 -18.92
N SER A 9 10.33 -23.66 -19.07
CA SER A 9 11.41 -22.70 -18.91
C SER A 9 11.85 -22.69 -17.44
N ARG A 10 12.82 -23.55 -17.09
CA ARG A 10 13.52 -23.51 -15.80
C ARG A 10 14.20 -22.14 -15.70
N PHE A 11 13.72 -21.30 -14.79
CA PHE A 11 14.41 -20.09 -14.36
C PHE A 11 15.73 -20.50 -13.70
N SER A 12 16.82 -20.45 -14.47
CA SER A 12 18.17 -20.68 -13.99
C SER A 12 18.69 -19.44 -13.27
N VAL A 13 18.56 -19.40 -11.95
CA VAL A 13 19.08 -18.34 -11.05
C VAL A 13 20.59 -18.50 -10.85
N SER A 14 21.37 -18.59 -11.93
CA SER A 14 22.82 -18.79 -11.84
C SER A 14 23.58 -17.95 -12.87
N ARG A 15 23.71 -16.66 -12.58
CA ARG A 15 24.85 -15.78 -12.91
C ARG A 15 24.51 -14.36 -12.46
N PHE A 16 24.75 -14.04 -11.19
CA PHE A 16 24.72 -12.67 -10.70
C PHE A 16 25.99 -12.38 -9.92
N VAL A 17 27.04 -12.02 -10.64
CA VAL A 17 28.21 -11.35 -10.07
C VAL A 17 27.93 -9.85 -10.17
N GLY A 18 27.58 -9.22 -9.05
CA GLY A 18 27.38 -7.77 -8.95
C GLY A 18 26.51 -7.38 -7.75
N ASP A 19 27.12 -6.68 -6.77
CA ASP A 19 26.54 -5.96 -5.60
C ASP A 19 25.15 -6.44 -5.08
N HIS A 20 25.16 -7.03 -3.88
CA HIS A 20 24.16 -7.95 -3.34
C HIS A 20 23.12 -7.30 -2.41
N THR A 21 22.87 -6.00 -2.53
CA THR A 21 21.79 -5.39 -1.74
C THR A 21 20.41 -5.91 -2.19
N GLY A 22 19.50 -6.17 -1.25
CA GLY A 22 18.17 -6.74 -1.55
C GLY A 22 17.38 -5.96 -2.60
N TYR A 23 17.57 -4.64 -2.69
CA TYR A 23 16.91 -3.80 -3.70
C TYR A 23 17.46 -4.01 -5.13
N LYS A 24 18.76 -4.32 -5.29
CA LYS A 24 19.35 -4.64 -6.61
C LYS A 24 18.79 -5.97 -7.09
N ARG A 25 18.71 -6.97 -6.21
CA ARG A 25 18.09 -8.26 -6.52
C ARG A 25 16.62 -8.10 -6.94
N LEU A 26 15.83 -7.32 -6.20
CA LEU A 26 14.43 -7.06 -6.54
C LEU A 26 14.28 -6.38 -7.90
N LYS A 27 15.10 -5.34 -8.18
CA LYS A 27 15.12 -4.67 -9.48
C LYS A 27 15.34 -5.67 -10.61
N THR A 28 16.37 -6.51 -10.46
CA THR A 28 16.72 -7.52 -11.46
C THR A 28 15.57 -8.50 -11.71
N ILE A 29 14.96 -9.04 -10.65
CA ILE A 29 13.83 -9.96 -10.78
C ILE A 29 12.68 -9.31 -11.56
N ILE A 30 12.32 -8.07 -11.22
CA ILE A 30 11.24 -7.33 -11.88
C ILE A 30 11.58 -7.10 -13.36
N GLU A 31 12.77 -6.58 -13.67
CA GLU A 31 13.15 -6.25 -15.04
C GLU A 31 13.32 -7.50 -15.91
N SER A 32 13.85 -8.59 -15.37
CA SER A 32 13.91 -9.89 -16.06
C SER A 32 12.52 -10.48 -16.34
N HIS A 33 11.56 -10.29 -15.42
CA HIS A 33 10.20 -10.77 -15.61
C HIS A 33 9.41 -9.93 -16.62
N LEU A 34 9.51 -8.60 -16.54
CA LEU A 34 8.79 -7.68 -17.44
C LEU A 34 9.39 -7.67 -18.85
N GLY A 35 10.69 -7.93 -18.99
CA GLY A 35 11.37 -7.92 -20.29
C GLY A 35 11.48 -6.53 -20.92
N SER A 36 11.85 -6.50 -22.20
CA SER A 36 12.07 -5.26 -22.97
C SER A 36 10.79 -4.48 -23.29
N ASP A 37 9.62 -5.12 -23.17
CA ASP A 37 8.31 -4.56 -23.50
C ASP A 37 7.85 -3.49 -22.51
N PHE A 38 8.50 -3.41 -21.36
CA PHE A 38 8.22 -2.41 -20.33
C PHE A 38 9.42 -1.48 -20.11
N ARG A 39 9.11 -0.27 -19.65
CA ARG A 39 10.10 0.73 -19.24
C ARG A 39 9.72 1.30 -17.89
N CYS A 40 10.69 1.43 -16.99
CA CYS A 40 10.52 2.15 -15.73
C CYS A 40 10.39 3.66 -16.02
N VAL A 41 9.28 4.27 -15.60
CA VAL A 41 8.99 5.70 -15.80
C VAL A 41 9.08 6.51 -14.50
N GLY A 42 8.89 5.86 -13.35
CA GLY A 42 9.10 6.47 -12.04
C GLY A 42 9.68 5.47 -11.06
N LYS A 43 10.59 5.92 -10.20
CA LYS A 43 11.15 5.09 -9.12
C LYS A 43 11.55 5.95 -7.93
N HIS A 44 11.27 5.46 -6.73
CA HIS A 44 11.74 6.09 -5.50
C HIS A 44 12.06 5.07 -4.43
N ARG A 45 12.92 5.46 -3.48
CA ARG A 45 13.34 4.64 -2.35
C ARG A 45 13.59 5.52 -1.13
N ARG A 46 13.06 5.11 0.02
CA ARG A 46 13.39 5.65 1.35
C ARG A 46 13.54 4.48 2.33
N GLY A 47 14.69 4.39 2.98
CA GLY A 47 15.02 3.21 3.79
C GLY A 47 14.81 1.91 3.01
N GLN A 48 13.92 1.07 3.55
CA GLN A 48 13.55 -0.24 2.97
C GLN A 48 12.32 -0.17 2.04
N MET A 49 11.62 0.96 1.96
CA MET A 49 10.49 1.14 1.06
C MET A 49 10.97 1.45 -0.36
N GLN A 50 10.30 0.87 -1.36
CA GLN A 50 10.59 1.14 -2.76
C GLN A 50 9.30 1.19 -3.59
N LEU A 51 9.15 2.23 -4.40
CA LEU A 51 8.08 2.37 -5.39
C LEU A 51 8.71 2.38 -6.78
N ARG A 52 8.16 1.61 -7.72
CA ARG A 52 8.55 1.62 -9.13
C ARG A 52 7.30 1.56 -9.99
N VAL A 53 7.24 2.42 -11.00
CA VAL A 53 6.15 2.48 -11.96
C VAL A 53 6.73 2.14 -13.33
N TYR A 54 6.19 1.08 -13.93
CA TYR A 54 6.55 0.62 -15.26
C TYR A 54 5.38 0.84 -16.22
N VAL A 55 5.69 1.16 -17.46
CA VAL A 55 4.72 1.29 -18.54
C VAL A 55 5.13 0.40 -19.71
N ARG A 56 4.16 -0.11 -20.47
CA ARG A 56 4.45 -0.74 -21.77
C ARG A 56 5.16 0.27 -22.67
N ARG A 57 6.20 -0.15 -23.38
CA ARG A 57 7.04 0.69 -24.25
C ARG A 57 6.22 1.40 -25.33
N ALA A 58 5.19 0.73 -25.87
CA ALA A 58 4.26 1.30 -26.84
C ALA A 58 3.49 2.53 -26.31
N LEU A 59 3.35 2.68 -25.00
CA LEU A 59 2.69 3.81 -24.35
C LEU A 59 3.68 4.84 -23.79
N ALA A 60 4.99 4.61 -23.90
CA ALA A 60 5.99 5.44 -23.24
C ALA A 60 6.01 6.90 -23.74
N SER A 61 5.68 7.12 -25.02
CA SER A 61 5.56 8.47 -25.60
C SER A 61 4.37 9.27 -25.06
N GLN A 62 3.38 8.59 -24.47
CA GLN A 62 2.21 9.23 -23.87
C GLN A 62 2.44 9.58 -22.39
N VAL A 63 3.54 9.13 -21.79
CA VAL A 63 3.86 9.43 -20.39
C VAL A 63 4.53 10.79 -20.29
N SER A 64 3.97 11.68 -19.47
CA SER A 64 4.51 13.00 -19.20
C SER A 64 4.32 13.41 -17.74
N GLY A 65 4.93 14.54 -17.35
CA GLY A 65 4.70 15.15 -16.05
C GLY A 65 4.94 14.23 -14.86
N VAL A 66 5.97 13.38 -14.93
CA VAL A 66 6.35 12.48 -13.84
C VAL A 66 6.92 13.30 -12.69
N GLN A 67 6.34 13.16 -11.50
CA GLN A 67 6.78 13.81 -10.27
C GLN A 67 6.84 12.77 -9.16
N ILE A 68 7.87 12.86 -8.33
CA ILE A 68 8.14 11.88 -7.28
C ILE A 68 8.45 12.64 -6.01
N ASP A 69 7.88 12.18 -4.90
CA ASP A 69 8.17 12.71 -3.59
C ASP A 69 8.06 11.63 -2.50
N ALA A 70 8.47 11.96 -1.29
CA ALA A 70 8.31 11.11 -0.13
C ALA A 70 8.16 11.91 1.15
N GLU A 71 7.39 11.36 2.08
CA GLU A 71 7.20 11.89 3.42
C GLU A 71 7.61 10.83 4.45
N ASN A 72 8.44 11.20 5.42
CA ASN A 72 8.79 10.32 6.53
C ASN A 72 7.80 10.54 7.68
N THR A 73 7.30 9.46 8.27
CA THR A 73 6.39 9.53 9.43
C THR A 73 6.97 8.78 10.63
N GLY A 74 6.41 8.98 11.82
CA GLY A 74 6.83 8.32 13.07
C GLY A 74 7.65 9.23 14.00
N ILE A 75 8.18 8.64 15.09
CA ILE A 75 8.80 9.38 16.19
C ILE A 75 10.02 10.18 15.69
N GLY A 76 9.85 11.51 15.66
CA GLY A 76 10.91 12.48 15.39
C GLY A 76 11.28 12.70 13.92
N HIS A 77 10.58 12.11 12.93
CA HIS A 77 10.88 12.20 11.49
C HIS A 77 12.33 11.80 11.05
N ILE A 78 13.18 11.34 11.99
CA ILE A 78 14.62 11.12 11.78
C ILE A 78 14.92 9.71 11.24
N LEU A 79 14.15 8.68 11.60
CA LEU A 79 14.34 7.33 11.07
C LEU A 79 13.50 7.10 9.80
N ALA A 80 14.16 6.92 8.65
CA ALA A 80 13.54 6.70 7.34
C ALA A 80 12.90 5.30 7.14
N ASN A 81 12.35 4.68 8.20
CA ASN A 81 11.79 3.33 8.16
C ASN A 81 10.24 3.29 8.04
N LYS A 82 9.59 4.46 8.13
CA LYS A 82 8.13 4.62 8.05
C LYS A 82 7.80 5.88 7.23
N GLY A 83 6.66 5.84 6.55
CA GLY A 83 6.21 6.96 5.72
C GLY A 83 5.63 6.53 4.39
N GLY A 84 5.64 7.45 3.42
CA GLY A 84 5.03 7.30 2.11
C GLY A 84 5.95 7.71 0.97
N LEU A 85 5.89 6.96 -0.13
CA LEU A 85 6.49 7.29 -1.43
C LEU A 85 5.35 7.61 -2.40
N VAL A 86 5.47 8.72 -3.11
CA VAL A 86 4.46 9.16 -4.07
C VAL A 86 5.09 9.28 -5.45
N CYS A 87 4.44 8.70 -6.44
CA CYS A 87 4.78 8.87 -7.86
C CYS A 87 3.53 9.29 -8.62
N LYS A 88 3.53 10.52 -9.12
CA LYS A 88 2.51 11.04 -10.03
C LYS A 88 3.02 11.00 -11.45
N LEU A 89 2.15 10.69 -12.40
CA LEU A 89 2.42 10.85 -13.83
C LEU A 89 1.14 11.22 -14.59
N GLN A 90 1.30 11.64 -15.83
CA GLN A 90 0.22 11.78 -16.78
C GLN A 90 0.44 10.76 -17.90
N LEU A 91 -0.61 10.02 -18.26
CA LEU A 91 -0.66 9.10 -19.39
C LEU A 91 -1.72 9.60 -20.37
N GLY A 92 -1.29 10.17 -21.49
CA GLY A 92 -2.17 10.89 -22.40
C GLY A 92 -2.82 12.07 -21.68
N HIS A 93 -4.14 12.01 -21.48
CA HIS A 93 -4.91 13.03 -20.77
C HIS A 93 -5.29 12.63 -19.33
N THR A 94 -4.91 11.43 -18.89
CA THR A 94 -5.26 10.91 -17.57
C THR A 94 -4.10 11.09 -16.60
N THR A 95 -4.37 11.68 -15.42
CA THR A 95 -3.39 11.85 -14.34
C THR A 95 -3.54 10.71 -13.34
N LEU A 96 -2.44 10.03 -13.06
CA LEU A 96 -2.35 8.88 -12.17
C LEU A 96 -1.42 9.22 -11.02
N CYS A 97 -1.80 8.83 -9.80
CA CYS A 97 -0.97 8.96 -8.61
C CYS A 97 -0.87 7.61 -7.90
N PHE A 98 0.35 7.21 -7.58
CA PHE A 98 0.65 5.99 -6.84
C PHE A 98 1.27 6.38 -5.49
N VAL A 99 0.58 6.07 -4.40
CA VAL A 99 1.01 6.29 -3.03
C VAL A 99 1.30 4.93 -2.41
N SER A 100 2.57 4.66 -2.12
CA SER A 100 3.01 3.45 -1.41
C SER A 100 3.46 3.83 -0.01
N CYS A 101 3.01 3.13 1.02
CA CYS A 101 3.39 3.46 2.40
C CYS A 101 3.80 2.23 3.23
N HIS A 102 4.50 2.50 4.33
CA HIS A 102 4.74 1.55 5.41
C HIS A 102 4.44 2.29 6.71
N LEU A 103 3.28 2.00 7.29
CA LEU A 103 2.77 2.70 8.47
C LEU A 103 3.18 2.01 9.76
N GLU A 104 2.86 2.65 10.88
CA GLU A 104 3.19 2.19 12.22
C GLU A 104 2.66 0.78 12.49
N ALA A 105 3.55 -0.09 12.99
CA ALA A 105 3.24 -1.46 13.34
C ALA A 105 2.58 -1.57 14.73
N HIS A 106 2.26 -2.79 15.14
CA HIS A 106 1.59 -3.14 16.41
C HIS A 106 0.09 -2.85 16.47
N GLU A 107 -0.56 -3.58 17.37
CA GLU A 107 -1.97 -3.52 17.69
C GLU A 107 -2.24 -2.61 18.89
N GLY A 108 -3.48 -2.15 19.06
CA GLY A 108 -3.86 -1.20 20.10
C GLY A 108 -4.25 0.18 19.56
N GLY A 109 -5.05 0.90 20.36
CA GLY A 109 -5.67 2.17 19.97
C GLY A 109 -4.66 3.26 19.62
N GLN A 110 -3.55 3.37 20.36
CA GLN A 110 -2.53 4.39 20.06
C GLN A 110 -1.92 4.24 18.67
N HIS A 111 -1.64 2.99 18.24
CA HIS A 111 -1.04 2.73 16.93
C HIS A 111 -2.05 2.91 15.79
N LEU A 112 -3.35 2.69 16.04
CA LEU A 112 -4.41 3.04 15.09
C LEU A 112 -4.41 4.56 14.82
N VAL A 113 -4.38 5.35 15.88
CA VAL A 113 -4.31 6.82 15.78
C VAL A 113 -3.03 7.25 15.06
N GLY A 114 -1.88 6.65 15.40
CA GLY A 114 -0.60 6.94 14.75
C GLY A 114 -0.57 6.61 13.25
N ARG A 115 -1.21 5.50 12.82
CA ARG A 115 -1.42 5.18 11.40
C ARG A 115 -2.28 6.23 10.69
N ASN A 116 -3.40 6.65 11.30
CA ASN A 116 -4.28 7.68 10.73
C ASN A 116 -3.55 9.03 10.58
N LEU A 117 -2.76 9.42 11.58
CA LEU A 117 -1.93 10.63 11.53
C LEU A 117 -0.85 10.52 10.44
N SER A 118 -0.17 9.37 10.33
CA SER A 118 0.79 9.12 9.26
C SER A 118 0.16 9.25 7.87
N CYS A 119 -1.07 8.75 7.67
CA CYS A 119 -1.80 8.94 6.43
C CYS A 119 -2.01 10.42 6.10
N LYS A 120 -2.43 11.21 7.09
CA LYS A 120 -2.62 12.66 6.94
C LYS A 120 -1.31 13.37 6.61
N GLU A 121 -0.22 13.02 7.29
CA GLU A 121 1.12 13.57 7.04
C GLU A 121 1.57 13.28 5.61
N ILE A 122 1.45 12.05 5.13
CA ILE A 122 1.85 11.68 3.76
C ILE A 122 1.07 12.48 2.71
N LEU A 123 -0.26 12.62 2.88
CA LEU A 123 -1.11 13.34 1.94
C LEU A 123 -0.83 14.84 1.85
N LEU A 124 -0.50 15.46 2.99
CA LEU A 124 -0.30 16.91 3.09
C LEU A 124 1.18 17.31 2.91
N GLY A 125 2.09 16.43 3.28
CA GLY A 125 3.54 16.63 3.24
C GLY A 125 4.11 16.53 1.83
N THR A 126 3.65 15.52 1.07
CA THR A 126 4.13 15.33 -0.31
C THR A 126 3.69 16.45 -1.26
N LYS A 127 4.61 16.93 -2.10
CA LYS A 127 4.47 18.09 -2.99
C LYS A 127 4.48 17.71 -4.47
N VAL A 128 3.66 16.73 -4.84
CA VAL A 128 3.37 16.41 -6.24
C VAL A 128 2.13 17.17 -6.74
N GLY A 129 2.09 17.48 -8.03
CA GLY A 129 0.99 18.23 -8.64
C GLY A 129 0.88 19.66 -8.11
N ARG A 130 -0.32 20.05 -7.66
CA ARG A 130 -0.64 21.35 -7.07
C ARG A 130 -0.27 21.32 -5.58
N ARG A 131 0.72 22.13 -5.19
CA ARG A 131 1.33 22.15 -3.84
C ARG A 131 0.36 22.42 -2.68
N HIS A 132 -0.79 23.04 -2.96
CA HIS A 132 -1.79 23.43 -1.96
C HIS A 132 -2.98 22.45 -1.87
N MET A 133 -2.96 21.37 -2.66
CA MET A 133 -4.00 20.34 -2.64
C MET A 133 -3.39 19.03 -2.14
N ASP A 134 -4.17 18.24 -1.41
CA ASP A 134 -3.73 16.92 -0.98
C ASP A 134 -3.55 15.99 -2.19
N ALA A 135 -2.69 14.98 -2.04
CA ALA A 135 -2.40 14.05 -3.13
C ALA A 135 -3.59 13.13 -3.50
N ALA A 136 -4.63 13.03 -2.68
CA ALA A 136 -5.79 12.15 -2.89
C ALA A 136 -6.89 12.79 -3.75
N THR A 137 -6.98 14.13 -3.80
CA THR A 137 -8.13 14.83 -4.42
C THR A 137 -7.84 15.46 -5.78
N GLN A 138 -6.57 15.49 -6.21
CA GLN A 138 -6.15 16.33 -7.35
C GLN A 138 -5.88 15.59 -8.66
N PHE A 139 -5.99 14.26 -8.67
CA PHE A 139 -5.69 13.41 -9.83
C PHE A 139 -6.92 12.61 -10.24
N HIS A 140 -7.00 12.22 -11.52
CA HIS A 140 -8.13 11.42 -12.02
C HIS A 140 -8.22 10.07 -11.30
N HIS A 141 -7.08 9.43 -11.03
CA HIS A 141 -7.01 8.19 -10.26
C HIS A 141 -5.85 8.21 -9.27
N VAL A 142 -6.14 7.75 -8.05
CA VAL A 142 -5.16 7.60 -6.97
C VAL A 142 -5.18 6.16 -6.48
N PHE A 143 -4.02 5.52 -6.53
CA PHE A 143 -3.80 4.19 -5.99
C PHE A 143 -3.01 4.32 -4.70
N TRP A 144 -3.63 3.98 -3.58
CA TRP A 144 -2.95 3.96 -2.29
C TRP A 144 -2.80 2.52 -1.79
N PHE A 145 -1.55 2.10 -1.59
CA PHE A 145 -1.21 0.74 -1.19
C PHE A 145 0.06 0.70 -0.32
N GLY A 146 0.51 -0.52 0.00
CA GLY A 146 1.70 -0.79 0.81
C GLY A 146 1.37 -1.56 2.07
N ASP A 147 2.27 -1.51 3.06
CA ASP A 147 2.01 -2.08 4.39
C ASP A 147 1.32 -1.04 5.28
N LEU A 148 0.00 -0.98 5.16
CA LEU A 148 -0.85 -0.08 5.95
C LEU A 148 -0.89 -0.45 7.44
N ASN A 149 -0.51 -1.69 7.81
CA ASN A 149 -0.44 -2.19 9.19
C ASN A 149 -1.72 -2.09 10.05
N TYR A 150 -2.90 -1.78 9.51
CA TYR A 150 -4.16 -1.89 10.27
C TYR A 150 -4.42 -3.34 10.68
N ARG A 151 -4.93 -3.52 11.90
CA ARG A 151 -5.18 -4.82 12.52
C ARG A 151 -6.68 -5.03 12.69
N THR A 152 -7.12 -6.27 12.57
CA THR A 152 -8.52 -6.63 12.85
C THR A 152 -8.74 -6.62 14.35
N ASP A 153 -9.71 -5.83 14.80
CA ASP A 153 -10.16 -5.87 16.18
C ASP A 153 -11.31 -6.86 16.34
N PHE A 154 -10.99 -8.05 16.88
CA PHE A 154 -11.99 -9.09 17.15
C PHE A 154 -12.75 -8.87 18.46
N SER A 155 -12.32 -7.93 19.31
CA SER A 155 -13.01 -7.61 20.57
C SER A 155 -14.39 -7.00 20.30
N LEU A 156 -14.54 -6.22 19.22
CA LEU A 156 -15.82 -5.65 18.82
C LEU A 156 -16.88 -6.74 18.55
N GLY A 157 -16.49 -7.82 17.88
CA GLY A 157 -17.38 -8.95 17.61
C GLY A 157 -17.79 -9.71 18.88
N ALA A 158 -16.86 -9.89 19.82
CA ALA A 158 -17.14 -10.49 21.12
C ALA A 158 -18.06 -9.59 21.98
N ASN A 159 -17.80 -8.28 21.97
CA ASN A 159 -18.58 -7.26 22.68
C ASN A 159 -20.02 -7.18 22.15
N LEU A 160 -20.22 -7.21 20.83
CA LEU A 160 -21.55 -7.22 20.21
C LEU A 160 -22.33 -8.51 20.51
N LYS A 161 -21.67 -9.67 20.48
CA LYS A 161 -22.29 -10.94 20.88
C LYS A 161 -22.67 -10.93 22.36
N GLY A 162 -21.79 -10.41 23.22
CA GLY A 162 -22.05 -10.24 24.65
C GLY A 162 -23.22 -9.29 24.92
N ALA A 163 -23.26 -8.14 24.24
CA ALA A 163 -24.35 -7.18 24.35
C ALA A 163 -25.70 -7.77 23.90
N ARG A 164 -25.72 -8.51 22.79
CA ARG A 164 -26.93 -9.20 22.30
C ARG A 164 -27.42 -10.26 23.29
N ARG A 165 -26.50 -10.99 23.93
CA ARG A 165 -26.84 -12.00 24.94
C ARG A 165 -27.43 -11.38 26.21
N ARG A 166 -26.88 -10.27 26.69
CA ARG A 166 -27.43 -9.51 27.84
C ARG A 166 -28.83 -9.00 27.54
N LYS A 167 -29.02 -8.37 26.37
CA LYS A 167 -30.34 -7.87 25.96
C LYS A 167 -31.39 -8.98 25.88
N LEU A 168 -31.02 -10.17 25.40
CA LEU A 168 -31.91 -11.33 25.37
C LEU A 168 -32.23 -11.86 26.78
N GLN A 169 -31.27 -11.83 27.71
CA GLN A 169 -31.50 -12.22 29.11
C GLN A 169 -32.43 -11.25 29.82
N GLU A 170 -32.24 -9.93 29.62
CA GLU A 170 -33.12 -8.88 30.16
C GLU A 170 -34.55 -9.03 29.64
N GLN A 171 -34.73 -9.27 28.33
CA GLN A 171 -36.05 -9.52 27.74
C GLN A 171 -36.73 -10.75 28.35
N ARG A 172 -36.00 -11.85 28.51
CA ARG A 172 -36.52 -13.08 29.14
C ARG A 172 -36.88 -12.89 30.62
N ALA A 173 -36.08 -12.12 31.36
CA ALA A 173 -36.36 -11.83 32.76
C ALA A 173 -37.64 -10.95 32.89
N ALA A 174 -37.76 -9.91 32.07
CA ALA A 174 -38.96 -9.06 32.05
C ALA A 174 -40.22 -9.84 31.62
N GLU A 175 -40.11 -10.80 30.69
CA GLU A 175 -41.22 -11.67 30.30
C GLU A 175 -41.65 -12.64 31.41
N ALA A 176 -40.71 -13.14 32.22
CA ALA A 176 -41.02 -14.00 33.36
C ALA A 176 -41.73 -13.21 34.48
N GLU A 177 -41.22 -12.01 34.79
CA GLU A 177 -41.78 -11.11 35.80
C GLU A 177 -43.20 -10.64 35.41
N ALA A 178 -43.45 -10.36 34.12
CA ALA A 178 -44.77 -10.03 33.61
C ALA A 178 -45.78 -11.19 33.65
N LYS A 179 -45.31 -12.44 33.75
CA LYS A 179 -46.16 -13.64 33.86
C LYS A 179 -46.50 -14.02 35.30
N GLY A 180 -45.95 -13.30 36.29
CA GLY A 180 -46.23 -13.54 37.71
C GLY A 180 -45.58 -14.81 38.26
N GLU A 181 -44.40 -15.18 37.76
CA GLU A 181 -43.49 -16.15 38.39
C GLU A 181 -42.58 -15.48 39.43
#